data_AF-A0A969MJ22-F1
#
_entry.id   AF-A0A969MJ22-F1
#
_cell.length_a   1.000
_cell.length_b   1.000
_cell.length_c   1.000
_cell.angle_alpha   90.00
_cell.angle_beta   90.00
_cell.angle_gamma   90.00
#
_symmetry.space_group_name_H-M   'P 1'
#
loop_
_entity.id
_entity.type
_entity.pdbx_description
1 polymer ?
#
loop_
_entity_poly.entity_id
_entity_poly.type
_entity_poly.pdbx_seq_one_letter_code
_entity_poly.pdbx_strand_id
1 'polypeptide(L)'
;MQYQVFVQSHAENKFIASIVGIPNSTVEGDTKEEAIALAKAALERQLASGELVTIDVGKELSQQQTDPWLKHMGIFASDPTFDDFLAEVAAYRQQVSESEIFE
;
A
#
# COMPACT_ATOMS: atom_id res chain seq x y z
N MET A 1 5.60 12.34 1.74
CA MET A 1 4.19 12.15 1.34
C MET A 1 3.84 13.19 0.29
N GLN A 2 2.94 12.87 -0.63
CA GLN A 2 2.46 13.80 -1.66
C GLN A 2 0.96 14.01 -1.47
N TYR A 3 0.50 15.24 -1.57
CA TYR A 3 -0.91 15.62 -1.44
C TYR A 3 -1.34 16.39 -2.68
N GLN A 4 -2.55 16.11 -3.14
CA GLN A 4 -3.16 16.85 -4.25
C GLN A 4 -3.77 18.14 -3.69
N VAL A 5 -3.49 19.26 -4.35
CA VAL A 5 -4.04 20.56 -3.99
C VAL A 5 -4.93 21.04 -5.12
N PHE A 6 -6.20 21.26 -4.82
CA PHE A 6 -7.15 21.85 -5.73
C PHE A 6 -7.08 23.38 -5.62
N VAL A 7 -6.80 24.06 -6.73
CA VAL A 7 -6.65 25.52 -6.75
C VAL A 7 -7.70 26.13 -7.66
N GLN A 8 -8.43 27.11 -7.14
CA GLN A 8 -9.47 27.83 -7.84
C GLN A 8 -9.13 29.32 -7.90
N SER A 9 -9.34 29.95 -9.04
CA SER A 9 -9.37 31.41 -9.15
C SER A 9 -10.75 31.91 -8.70
N HIS A 10 -10.77 32.89 -7.79
CA HIS A 10 -11.97 33.56 -7.33
C HIS A 10 -12.02 35.00 -7.87
N ALA A 11 -13.15 35.70 -7.65
CA ALA A 11 -13.27 37.11 -7.97
C ALA A 11 -12.19 37.92 -7.23
N GLU A 12 -11.82 39.09 -7.78
CA GLU A 12 -10.84 40.01 -7.20
C GLU A 12 -9.37 39.50 -7.18
N ASN A 13 -8.95 38.75 -8.19
CA ASN A 13 -7.57 38.21 -8.31
C ASN A 13 -7.13 37.28 -7.17
N LYS A 14 -8.08 36.73 -6.42
CA LYS A 14 -7.76 35.82 -5.32
C LYS A 14 -7.73 34.38 -5.76
N PHE A 15 -6.91 33.59 -5.08
CA PHE A 15 -6.75 32.16 -5.30
C PHE A 15 -7.10 31.40 -4.04
N ILE A 16 -7.97 30.41 -4.18
CA ILE A 16 -8.36 29.51 -3.09
C ILE A 16 -7.70 28.17 -3.34
N ALA A 17 -6.89 27.71 -2.39
CA ALA A 17 -6.24 26.41 -2.43
C ALA A 17 -6.83 25.49 -1.36
N SER A 18 -7.21 24.28 -1.74
CA SER A 18 -7.77 23.26 -0.85
C SER A 18 -7.04 21.93 -0.97
N ILE A 19 -6.67 21.31 0.14
CA ILE A 19 -6.01 20.00 0.13
C ILE A 19 -7.06 18.89 -0.01
N VAL A 20 -6.93 18.09 -1.07
CA VAL A 20 -7.88 17.02 -1.37
C VAL A 20 -7.79 15.93 -0.30
N GLY A 21 -8.94 15.57 0.28
CA GLY A 21 -9.05 14.51 1.28
C GLY A 21 -8.76 14.94 2.72
N ILE A 22 -8.36 16.21 2.96
CA ILE A 22 -8.19 16.73 4.32
C ILE A 22 -9.31 17.75 4.61
N PRO A 23 -10.15 17.51 5.63
CA PRO A 23 -11.24 18.42 5.97
C PRO A 23 -10.71 19.78 6.41
N ASN A 24 -11.50 20.83 6.18
CA ASN A 24 -11.24 22.20 6.65
C ASN A 24 -9.86 22.75 6.23
N SER A 25 -9.34 22.31 5.10
CA SER A 25 -7.98 22.59 4.64
C SER A 25 -7.99 23.54 3.44
N THR A 26 -8.72 24.63 3.57
CA THR A 26 -8.88 25.66 2.55
C THR A 26 -8.22 26.95 2.99
N VAL A 27 -7.42 27.54 2.12
CA VAL A 27 -6.73 28.82 2.34
C VAL A 27 -6.87 29.72 1.14
N GLU A 28 -6.71 31.03 1.36
CA GLU A 28 -6.81 32.08 0.35
C GLU A 28 -5.46 32.78 0.22
N GLY A 29 -5.05 33.10 -1.00
CA GLY A 29 -3.86 33.89 -1.31
C GLY A 29 -4.10 34.82 -2.49
N ASP A 30 -3.28 35.86 -2.61
CA ASP A 30 -3.41 36.88 -3.67
C ASP A 30 -2.77 36.41 -4.99
N THR A 31 -1.97 35.35 -4.93
CA THR A 31 -1.43 34.66 -6.11
C THR A 31 -1.62 33.15 -5.99
N LYS A 32 -1.55 32.46 -7.13
CA LYS A 32 -1.62 30.99 -7.17
C LYS A 32 -0.51 30.37 -6.34
N GLU A 33 0.71 30.87 -6.49
CA GLU A 33 1.91 30.36 -5.81
C GLU A 33 1.82 30.57 -4.30
N GLU A 34 1.32 31.74 -3.87
CA GLU A 34 1.08 32.04 -2.46
C GLU A 34 0.01 31.13 -1.86
N ALA A 35 -1.14 30.95 -2.53
CA ALA A 35 -2.19 30.07 -2.04
C ALA A 35 -1.69 28.62 -1.86
N ILE A 36 -0.86 28.12 -2.78
CA ILE A 36 -0.22 26.80 -2.66
C ILE A 36 0.76 26.76 -1.48
N ALA A 37 1.57 27.80 -1.29
CA ALA A 37 2.52 27.87 -0.17
C ALA A 37 1.80 27.91 1.18
N LEU A 38 0.71 28.68 1.28
CA LEU A 38 -0.15 28.74 2.45
C LEU A 38 -0.81 27.39 2.73
N ALA A 39 -1.27 26.69 1.68
CA ALA A 39 -1.88 25.36 1.83
C ALA A 39 -0.85 24.36 2.38
N LYS A 40 0.37 24.36 1.84
CA LYS A 40 1.47 23.53 2.33
C LYS A 40 1.77 23.80 3.81
N ALA A 41 1.89 25.07 4.21
CA ALA A 41 2.15 25.44 5.60
C ALA A 41 1.00 25.04 6.55
N ALA A 42 -0.25 25.18 6.10
CA ALA A 42 -1.42 24.75 6.86
C ALA A 42 -1.42 23.22 7.08
N LEU A 43 -1.11 22.45 6.03
CA LEU A 43 -1.01 21.00 6.09
C LEU A 43 0.10 20.53 7.02
N GLU A 44 1.30 21.12 6.91
CA GLU A 44 2.42 20.80 7.80
C GLU A 44 2.08 21.04 9.27
N ARG A 45 1.36 22.13 9.58
CA ARG A 45 0.90 22.43 10.94
C ARG A 45 -0.14 21.42 11.45
N GLN A 46 -1.10 21.04 10.60
CA GLN A 46 -2.10 20.02 10.96
C GLN A 46 -1.44 18.66 11.20
N LEU A 47 -0.51 18.24 10.34
CA LEU A 47 0.19 16.95 10.48
C LEU A 47 1.19 16.94 11.65
N ALA A 48 1.73 18.10 12.04
CA ALA A 48 2.62 18.19 13.20
C ALA A 48 1.87 18.04 14.54
N SER A 49 0.57 18.32 14.56
CA SER A 49 -0.26 18.31 15.79
C SER A 49 -1.37 17.26 15.78
N GLY A 50 -1.68 16.69 14.62
CA GLY A 50 -2.72 15.70 14.41
C GLY A 50 -2.16 14.36 13.93
N GLU A 51 -2.93 13.31 14.16
CA GLU A 51 -2.62 11.95 13.73
C GLU A 51 -3.65 11.49 12.70
N LEU A 52 -3.18 10.83 11.63
CA LEU A 52 -4.07 10.17 10.68
C LEU A 52 -4.38 8.77 11.19
N VAL A 53 -5.62 8.55 11.59
CA VAL A 53 -6.11 7.24 12.05
C VAL A 53 -6.96 6.60 10.96
N THR A 54 -6.60 5.38 10.57
CA THR A 54 -7.42 4.57 9.67
C THR A 54 -8.51 3.89 10.47
N ILE A 55 -9.77 4.16 10.13
CA ILE A 55 -10.93 3.46 10.69
C ILE A 55 -11.54 2.62 9.58
N ASP A 56 -11.59 1.31 9.79
CA ASP A 56 -12.30 0.38 8.90
C ASP A 56 -13.81 0.54 9.12
N VAL A 57 -14.51 1.10 8.14
CA VAL A 57 -15.98 1.23 8.18
C VAL A 57 -16.56 0.19 7.22
N GLY A 58 -17.43 -0.70 7.72
CA GLY A 58 -18.14 -1.66 6.86
C GLY A 58 -17.45 -3.01 6.66
N LYS A 59 -16.48 -3.40 7.50
CA LYS A 59 -16.21 -4.83 7.68
C LYS A 59 -17.29 -5.43 8.60
N GLU A 60 -18.51 -5.62 8.10
CA GLU A 60 -19.01 -6.98 8.30
C GLU A 60 -17.95 -7.83 7.64
N LEU A 61 -17.29 -8.72 8.38
CA LEU A 61 -16.32 -9.69 7.88
C LEU A 61 -16.81 -10.15 6.53
N SER A 62 -16.38 -9.51 5.45
CA SER A 62 -17.06 -9.58 4.18
C SER A 62 -16.61 -10.91 3.66
N GLN A 63 -17.39 -11.92 4.01
CA GLN A 63 -17.31 -13.31 3.63
C GLN A 63 -15.88 -13.73 3.37
N GLN A 64 -15.21 -14.18 4.45
CA GLN A 64 -14.08 -15.09 4.36
C GLN A 64 -13.29 -14.89 3.06
N GLN A 65 -12.49 -13.82 2.98
CA GLN A 65 -11.34 -13.84 2.08
C GLN A 65 -10.37 -14.88 2.67
N THR A 66 -10.81 -16.13 2.66
CA THR A 66 -9.99 -17.31 2.84
C THR A 66 -9.01 -17.17 1.70
N ASP A 67 -7.76 -16.90 2.03
CA ASP A 67 -6.66 -16.95 1.08
C ASP A 67 -6.92 -18.14 0.14
N PRO A 68 -7.05 -17.92 -1.18
CA PRO A 68 -7.26 -19.00 -2.14
C PRO A 68 -6.20 -20.10 -2.05
N TRP A 69 -5.07 -19.86 -1.38
CA TRP A 69 -4.04 -20.83 -1.08
C TRP A 69 -4.30 -21.68 0.18
N LEU A 70 -5.11 -21.21 1.13
CA LEU A 70 -5.49 -22.00 2.32
C LEU A 70 -6.19 -23.31 1.94
N LYS A 71 -6.97 -23.32 0.86
CA LYS A 71 -7.66 -24.53 0.37
C LYS A 71 -6.72 -25.60 -0.18
N HIS A 72 -5.46 -25.26 -0.46
CA HIS A 72 -4.45 -26.18 -1.01
C HIS A 72 -3.36 -26.53 0.01
N MET A 73 -3.44 -26.00 1.24
CA MET A 73 -2.49 -26.34 2.30
C MET A 73 -2.56 -27.84 2.59
N GLY A 74 -1.44 -28.54 2.42
CA GLY A 74 -1.36 -29.99 2.65
C GLY A 74 -1.97 -30.85 1.54
N ILE A 75 -2.13 -30.34 0.31
CA ILE A 75 -2.71 -31.08 -0.82
C ILE A 75 -2.03 -32.43 -1.11
N PHE A 76 -0.75 -32.58 -0.76
CA PHE A 76 0.01 -33.82 -0.94
C PHE A 76 0.05 -34.73 0.29
N ALA A 77 -0.63 -34.38 1.39
CA ALA A 77 -0.54 -35.13 2.66
C ALA A 77 -1.06 -36.58 2.57
N SER A 78 -1.89 -36.89 1.56
CA SER A 78 -2.43 -38.23 1.32
C SER A 78 -1.99 -38.81 -0.03
N ASP A 79 -1.03 -38.18 -0.70
CA ASP A 79 -0.51 -38.68 -1.97
C ASP A 79 0.46 -39.86 -1.70
N PRO A 80 0.14 -41.08 -2.17
CA PRO A 80 0.97 -42.26 -1.92
C PRO A 80 2.32 -42.22 -2.67
N THR A 81 2.49 -41.31 -3.63
CA THR A 81 3.70 -41.16 -4.45
C THR A 81 4.62 -40.04 -3.97
N PHE A 82 4.22 -39.30 -2.92
CA PHE A 82 4.97 -38.14 -2.45
C PHE A 82 6.37 -38.49 -1.94
N ASP A 83 6.52 -39.63 -1.27
CA ASP A 83 7.81 -40.10 -0.75
C ASP A 83 8.78 -40.47 -1.89
N ASP A 84 8.28 -41.13 -2.95
CA ASP A 84 9.07 -41.45 -4.15
C ASP A 84 9.55 -40.17 -4.86
N PHE A 85 8.68 -39.17 -4.97
CA PHE A 85 9.04 -37.87 -5.51
C PHE A 85 10.16 -37.20 -4.70
N LEU A 86 10.10 -37.24 -3.36
CA LEU A 86 11.15 -36.69 -2.50
C LEU A 86 12.47 -37.43 -2.67
N ALA A 87 12.44 -38.76 -2.85
CA ALA A 87 13.63 -39.57 -3.09
C ALA A 87 14.32 -39.18 -4.42
N GLU A 88 13.55 -39.01 -5.49
CA GLU A 88 14.06 -38.54 -6.79
C GLU A 88 14.65 -37.12 -6.72
N VAL A 89 13.97 -36.20 -6.02
CA VAL A 89 14.48 -34.84 -5.80
C VAL A 89 15.79 -34.86 -5.01
N ALA A 90 15.92 -35.73 -4.01
CA ALA A 90 17.14 -35.88 -3.23
C ALA A 90 18.29 -36.44 -4.08
N ALA A 91 18.04 -37.48 -4.88
CA ALA A 91 19.03 -38.05 -5.80
C ALA A 91 19.52 -37.01 -6.82
N TYR A 92 18.60 -36.25 -7.41
CA TYR A 92 18.94 -35.16 -8.33
C TYR A 92 19.81 -34.10 -7.65
N ARG A 93 19.49 -33.66 -6.43
CA ARG A 93 20.30 -32.68 -5.69
C ARG A 93 21.70 -33.18 -5.37
N GLN A 94 21.83 -34.47 -5.04
CA GLN A 94 23.15 -35.08 -4.81
C GLN A 94 23.99 -35.07 -6.09
N GLN A 95 23.42 -35.46 -7.23
CA GLN A 95 24.11 -35.42 -8.52
C GLN A 95 24.55 -34.00 -8.89
N VAL A 96 23.68 -33.00 -8.73
CA VAL A 96 24.03 -31.60 -9.01
C VAL A 96 25.15 -31.13 -8.08
N SER A 97 25.04 -31.41 -6.78
CA SER A 97 26.06 -31.02 -5.79
C SER A 97 27.41 -31.71 -6.05
N GLU A 98 27.40 -32.98 -6.47
CA GLU A 98 28.61 -33.70 -6.87
C GLU A 98 29.21 -33.11 -8.16
N SER A 99 28.39 -32.72 -9.13
CA SER A 99 28.86 -32.08 -10.37
C SER A 99 29.43 -30.67 -10.15
N GLU A 100 28.96 -29.93 -9.15
CA GLU A 100 29.50 -28.62 -8.77
C GLU A 100 30.85 -28.69 -8.02
N ILE A 101 31.27 -29.87 -7.52
CA ILE A 101 32.55 -30.06 -6.82
C ILE A 101 33.71 -30.32 -7.80
N PHE A 102 33.42 -30.61 -9.08
CA PHE A 102 34.41 -30.95 -10.11
C PHE A 102 34.58 -29.91 -11.25
N GLU A 103 34.09 -28.67 -11.06
CA GLU A 103 34.52 -27.48 -11.83
C GLU A 103 35.45 -26.59 -10.99
#